data_AF-A0A966IH92-F1
#
_entry.id   AF-A0A966IH92-F1
#
_cell.length_a   1.000
_cell.length_b   1.000
_cell.length_c   1.000
_cell.angle_alpha   90.00
_cell.angle_beta   90.00
_cell.angle_gamma   90.00
#
_symmetry.space_group_name_H-M   'P 1'
#
loop_
_entity.id
_entity.type
_entity.pdbx_description
1 polymer ?
#
loop_
_entity_poly.entity_id
_entity_poly.type
_entity_poly.pdbx_seq_one_letter_code
_entity_poly.pdbx_strand_id
1 'polypeptide(L)' 'MKIANTLSILLATVLGIISAQWIFSPESAAQSLSMVYMEGDARNTQVRDFTAFFLGTSIMSILSFVTKQYQ' A
#
# COMPACT_ATOMS: atom_id res chain seq x y z
N MET A 1 13.63 -19.23 6.62
CA MET A 1 13.15 -18.14 7.49
C MET A 1 13.73 -16.77 7.15
N LYS A 2 15.07 -16.58 6.96
CA LYS A 2 15.64 -15.26 6.64
C LYS A 2 15.04 -14.62 5.38
N ILE A 3 14.92 -15.38 4.29
CA ILE A 3 14.37 -14.89 3.01
C ILE A 3 12.91 -14.42 3.17
N ALA A 4 12.07 -15.23 3.82
CA ALA A 4 10.66 -14.89 4.01
C ALA A 4 10.49 -13.63 4.89
N ASN A 5 11.26 -13.49 5.98
CA ASN A 5 11.33 -12.26 6.77
C ASN A 5 11.73 -11.05 5.92
N THR A 6 12.78 -11.19 5.11
CA THR A 6 13.26 -10.10 4.23
C THR A 6 12.17 -9.69 3.24
N LEU A 7 11.47 -10.66 2.66
CA LEU A 7 10.36 -10.40 1.74
C LEU A 7 9.19 -9.70 2.44
N SER A 8 8.78 -10.14 3.63
CA SER A 8 7.69 -9.50 4.38
C SER A 8 8.01 -8.05 4.75
N ILE A 9 9.23 -7.76 5.22
CA ILE A 9 9.67 -6.39 5.53
C ILE A 9 9.73 -5.53 4.27
N LEU A 10 10.32 -6.06 3.19
CA LEU A 10 10.41 -5.34 1.91
C LEU A 10 9.03 -4.97 1.40
N LEU A 11 8.10 -5.94 1.39
CA LEU A 11 6.73 -5.74 0.93
C LEU A 11 5.99 -4.73 1.80
N ALA A 12 6.07 -4.87 3.13
CA ALA A 12 5.49 -3.92 4.07
C ALA A 12 5.98 -2.48 3.81
N THR A 13 7.29 -2.32 3.59
CA THR A 13 7.93 -1.02 3.37
C THR A 13 7.46 -0.39 2.06
N VAL A 14 7.54 -1.14 0.95
CA VAL A 14 7.15 -0.63 -0.37
C VAL A 14 5.67 -0.25 -0.40
N LEU A 15 4.80 -1.13 0.08
CA LEU A 15 3.35 -0.86 0.11
C LEU A 15 3.00 0.27 1.08
N GLY A 16 3.72 0.39 2.19
CA GLY A 16 3.56 1.49 3.15
C GLY A 16 3.92 2.84 2.54
N ILE A 17 4.99 2.92 1.74
CA ILE A 17 5.38 4.13 1.00
C ILE A 17 4.31 4.51 -0.03
N ILE A 18 3.80 3.54 -0.79
CA ILE A 18 2.74 3.78 -1.79
C ILE A 18 1.46 4.26 -1.09
N SER A 19 1.07 3.64 0.02
CA SER A 19 -0.07 4.08 0.83
C SER A 19 0.12 5.52 1.35
N ALA A 20 1.31 5.85 1.83
CA ALA A 20 1.62 7.22 2.26
C ALA A 20 1.52 8.23 1.11
N GLN A 21 1.94 7.87 -0.11
CA GLN A 21 1.72 8.71 -1.28
C GLN A 21 0.23 8.94 -1.56
N TRP A 22 -0.62 7.92 -1.44
CA TRP A 22 -2.06 8.10 -1.59
C TRP A 22 -2.68 9.02 -0.52
N ILE A 23 -2.12 9.06 0.69
CA ILE A 23 -2.57 9.96 1.78
C ILE A 23 -2.10 11.40 1.56
N PHE A 24 -0.83 11.60 1.20
CA PHE A 24 -0.21 12.94 1.18
C PHE A 24 -0.14 13.58 -0.21
N SER A 25 -0.05 12.79 -1.29
CA SER A 25 0.02 13.26 -2.68
C SER A 25 -0.72 12.32 -3.65
N PRO A 26 -2.06 12.21 -3.53
CA PRO A 26 -2.85 11.25 -4.30
C PRO A 26 -2.79 11.45 -5.81
N GLU A 27 -2.61 12.68 -6.30
CA GLU A 27 -2.42 12.95 -7.73
C GLU A 27 -1.14 12.31 -8.26
N SER A 28 -0.03 12.49 -7.54
CA SER A 28 1.24 11.85 -7.89
C SER A 28 1.15 10.32 -7.79
N ALA A 29 0.43 9.81 -6.78
CA ALA A 29 0.20 8.38 -6.62
C ALA A 29 -0.56 7.79 -7.82
N ALA A 30 -1.62 8.45 -8.29
CA ALA A 30 -2.38 8.04 -9.46
C ALA A 30 -1.50 8.07 -10.73
N GLN A 31 -0.74 9.15 -10.96
CA GLN A 31 0.18 9.25 -12.10
C GLN A 31 1.26 8.17 -12.08
N SER A 32 1.80 7.82 -10.91
CA SER A 32 2.81 6.75 -10.77
C SER A 32 2.30 5.37 -11.20
N LEU A 33 0.98 5.17 -11.14
CA LEU A 33 0.29 3.95 -11.55
C LEU A 33 -0.34 4.09 -12.95
N SER A 34 0.00 5.14 -13.69
CA SER A 34 -0.60 5.48 -14.99
C SER A 34 -2.13 5.56 -14.94
N MET A 35 -2.67 5.99 -13.80
CA MET A 35 -4.09 6.18 -13.59
C MET A 35 -4.46 7.65 -13.78
N VAL A 36 -5.66 7.87 -14.33
CA VAL A 36 -6.28 9.20 -14.30
C VAL A 36 -6.60 9.54 -12.84
N TYR A 37 -6.20 10.73 -12.41
CA TYR A 37 -6.65 11.28 -11.12
C TYR A 37 -8.10 11.73 -11.28
N MET A 38 -9.02 11.05 -10.58
CA MET A 38 -10.45 11.29 -10.77
C MET A 38 -10.89 12.63 -10.16
N GLU A 39 -12.09 13.08 -10.53
CA GLU A 39 -12.73 14.28 -10.00
C GLU A 39 -14.00 13.97 -9.21
N GLY A 40 -14.51 14.96 -8.45
CA GLY A 40 -15.74 14.84 -7.67
C GLY A 40 -15.71 13.69 -6.65
N ASP A 41 -16.82 12.96 -6.53
CA ASP A 41 -16.98 11.83 -5.60
C ASP A 41 -16.12 10.62 -5.97
N ALA A 42 -15.83 10.46 -7.25
CA ALA A 42 -14.99 9.39 -7.77
C ALA A 42 -13.55 9.53 -7.26
N ARG A 43 -13.06 10.77 -7.08
CA ARG A 43 -11.76 11.08 -6.46
C ARG A 43 -11.66 10.56 -5.03
N ASN A 44 -12.69 10.80 -4.21
CA ASN A 44 -12.69 10.36 -2.82
C ASN A 44 -12.69 8.83 -2.73
N THR A 45 -13.51 8.19 -3.58
CA THR A 45 -13.54 6.72 -3.71
C THR A 45 -12.18 6.18 -4.12
N GLN A 46 -11.57 6.73 -5.18
CA GLN A 46 -10.23 6.34 -5.64
C GLN A 46 -9.19 6.43 -4.52
N VAL A 47 -9.08 7.60 -3.87
CA VAL A 47 -8.08 7.81 -2.83
C VAL A 47 -8.29 6.84 -1.66
N ARG A 48 -9.54 6.66 -1.22
CA ARG A 48 -9.86 5.77 -0.10
C ARG A 48 -9.55 4.31 -0.44
N ASP A 49 -9.99 3.84 -1.60
CA ASP A 49 -9.88 2.43 -1.97
C ASP A 49 -8.41 2.02 -2.15
N PHE A 50 -7.61 2.85 -2.84
CA PHE A 50 -6.18 2.56 -3.01
C PHE A 50 -5.39 2.75 -1.70
N THR A 51 -5.72 3.74 -0.88
CA THR A 51 -5.12 3.87 0.46
C THR A 51 -5.39 2.61 1.29
N ALA A 52 -6.65 2.17 1.36
CA ALA A 52 -7.06 1.00 2.12
C ALA A 52 -6.41 -0.29 1.60
N PHE A 53 -6.34 -0.45 0.27
CA PHE A 53 -5.67 -1.58 -0.37
C PHE A 53 -4.19 -1.65 0.03
N PHE A 54 -3.42 -0.59 -0.25
CA PHE A 54 -1.98 -0.60 0.02
C PHE A 54 -1.66 -0.65 1.52
N LEU A 55 -2.39 0.10 2.35
CA LEU A 55 -2.20 0.10 3.79
C LEU A 55 -2.55 -1.25 4.41
N GLY A 56 -3.70 -1.81 4.03
CA GLY A 56 -4.15 -3.11 4.53
C GLY A 56 -3.16 -4.21 4.22
N THR A 57 -2.67 -4.29 2.99
CA THR A 57 -1.65 -5.28 2.61
C THR A 57 -0.30 -5.01 3.28
N SER A 58 0.09 -3.75 3.49
CA SER A 58 1.30 -3.40 4.26
C SER A 58 1.20 -3.89 5.71
N ILE A 59 0.08 -3.64 6.38
CA ILE A 59 -0.19 -4.12 7.76
C ILE A 59 -0.15 -5.65 7.81
N MET A 60 -0.80 -6.34 6.86
CA MET A 60 -0.77 -7.80 6.82
C MET A 60 0.64 -8.36 6.61
N SER A 61 1.48 -7.67 5.84
CA SER A 61 2.89 -8.05 5.65
C SER A 61 3.69 -7.89 6.95
N ILE A 62 3.44 -6.83 7.71
CA ILE A 62 4.02 -6.64 9.06
C ILE A 62 3.55 -7.74 10.01
N LEU A 63 2.25 -8.07 9.99
CA LEU A 63 1.69 -9.14 10.82
C LEU A 63 2.31 -10.49 10.49
N SER A 64 2.50 -10.83 9.21
CA SER A 64 3.22 -12.05 8.81
C SER A 64 4.65 -12.10 9.36
N PHE A 65 5.38 -10.97 9.30
CA PHE A 65 6.73 -10.88 9.86
C PHE A 65 6.74 -11.10 11.39
N VAL A 66 5.84 -10.45 12.12
CA VAL A 66 5.76 -10.53 13.60
C VAL A 66 5.33 -11.93 14.06
N THR A 67 4.32 -12.50 13.41
CA THR A 67 3.73 -13.79 13.79
C THR A 67 4.52 -14.99 13.26
N LYS A 68 5.46 -14.77 12.32
CA LYS A 68 6.19 -15.84 11.60
C LYS A 68 5.24 -16.85 10.93
N GLN A 69 4.02 -16.43 10.61
CA GLN A 69 3.07 -17.21 9.83
C GLN A 69 3.49 -17.12 8.36
N TYR A 70 4.28 -18.10 7.93
CA TYR A 70 4.59 -18.36 6.53
C TYR A 70 3.66 -19.49 6.10
N GLN A 71 2.72 -19.18 5.22
CA GLN A 71 1.93 -20.20 4.52
C GLN A 71 2.80 -20.87 3.46
#